data_AF-G7ESH9-F1
#
_entry.id   AF-G7ESH9-F1
#
_cell.length_a   1.000
_cell.length_b   1.000
_cell.length_c   1.000
_cell.angle_alpha   90.00
_cell.angle_beta   90.00
_cell.angle_gamma   90.00
#
_symmetry.space_group_name_H-M   'P 1'
#
loop_
_entity.id
_entity.type
_entity.pdbx_description
1 polymer ?
#
loop_
_entity_poly.entity_id
_entity_poly.type
_entity_poly.pdbx_seq_one_letter_code
_entity_poly.pdbx_strand_id
1 'polypeptide(L)'
;MNTHQAAEKMLQTGLFYNPIMLAREFGESAQQGARCLKNICASDRYNTIVETYPVQKVKVTAIDGRRVTIEQLQTTALLFKRPRLLAGA
;
A
#
# COMPACT_ATOMS: atom_id res chain seq x y z
N MET A 1 10.24 -1.38 6.77
CA MET A 1 8.95 -1.18 6.09
C MET A 1 7.83 -1.27 7.10
N ASN A 2 7.00 -0.23 7.19
CA ASN A 2 5.81 -0.24 8.02
C ASN A 2 4.61 -0.80 7.23
N THR A 3 3.73 -1.57 7.88
CA THR A 3 2.60 -2.25 7.25
C THR A 3 1.63 -1.27 6.58
N HIS A 4 1.42 -0.11 7.20
CA HIS A 4 0.55 0.92 6.63
C HIS A 4 1.13 1.55 5.35
N GLN A 5 2.43 1.85 5.32
CA GLN A 5 3.09 2.40 4.14
C GLN A 5 3.09 1.41 2.97
N ALA A 6 3.30 0.13 3.26
CA ALA A 6 3.20 -0.93 2.26
C ALA A 6 1.78 -1.03 1.69
N ALA A 7 0.76 -1.01 2.55
CA ALA A 7 -0.64 -1.05 2.11
C ALA A 7 -1.02 0.17 1.27
N GLU A 8 -0.62 1.39 1.67
CA GLU A 8 -0.85 2.62 0.89
C GLU A 8 -0.16 2.53 -0.48
N LYS A 9 1.07 2.02 -0.55
CA LYS A 9 1.77 1.83 -1.83
C LYS A 9 1.06 0.79 -2.72
N MET A 10 0.60 -0.31 -2.14
CA MET A 10 -0.17 -1.35 -2.84
C MET A 10 -1.51 -0.80 -3.35
N LEU A 11 -2.18 0.06 -2.58
CA LEU A 11 -3.40 0.74 -2.98
C LEU A 11 -3.13 1.75 -4.10
N GLN A 12 -2.03 2.50 -4.02
CA GLN A 12 -1.62 3.50 -5.01
C GLN A 12 -1.36 2.88 -6.38
N THR A 13 -0.64 1.76 -6.42
CA THR A 13 -0.30 1.09 -7.67
C THR A 13 -1.44 0.20 -8.18
N GLY A 14 -2.28 -0.32 -7.26
CA GLY A 14 -3.37 -1.22 -7.60
C GLY A 14 -2.88 -2.55 -8.19
N LEU A 15 -1.63 -2.92 -7.94
CA LEU A 15 -0.99 -4.13 -8.46
C LEU A 15 -1.05 -5.30 -7.46
N PHE A 16 -0.80 -6.49 -7.99
CA PHE A 16 -0.59 -7.68 -7.18
C PHE A 16 0.87 -7.77 -6.75
N TYR A 17 1.10 -7.97 -5.45
CA TYR A 17 2.43 -8.13 -4.89
C TYR A 17 2.60 -9.52 -4.28
N ASN A 18 3.76 -10.11 -4.53
CA ASN A 18 4.28 -11.21 -3.74
C ASN A 18 5.28 -10.66 -2.70
N PRO A 19 5.68 -11.44 -1.67
CA PRO A 19 6.60 -10.98 -0.63
C PRO A 19 7.90 -10.40 -1.17
N ILE A 20 8.43 -10.97 -2.26
CA ILE A 20 9.71 -10.57 -2.86
C ILE A 20 9.57 -9.24 -3.59
N MET A 21 8.50 -9.05 -4.36
CA MET A 21 8.20 -7.82 -5.09
C MET A 21 7.97 -6.67 -4.13
N LEU A 22 7.17 -6.90 -3.08
CA LEU A 22 6.94 -5.89 -2.05
C LEU A 22 8.27 -5.54 -1.36
N ALA A 23 9.05 -6.52 -0.95
CA ALA A 23 10.34 -6.27 -0.32
C ALA A 23 11.30 -5.47 -1.24
N ARG A 24 11.35 -5.79 -2.53
CA ARG A 24 12.20 -5.09 -3.52
C ARG A 24 11.79 -3.63 -3.73
N GLU A 25 10.50 -3.33 -3.76
CA GLU A 25 9.99 -1.94 -3.83
C GLU A 25 10.51 -1.07 -2.68
N PHE A 26 10.65 -1.65 -1.49
CA PHE A 26 11.11 -0.94 -0.30
C PHE A 26 12.62 -1.14 -0.02
N GLY A 27 13.34 -1.89 -0.85
CA GLY A 27 14.76 -2.21 -0.64
C GLY A 27 15.02 -3.10 0.59
N GLU A 28 14.04 -3.91 1.00
CA GLU A 28 14.12 -4.75 2.20
C GLU A 28 14.19 -6.25 1.88
N SER A 29 14.33 -7.07 2.93
CA SER A 29 14.40 -8.52 2.81
C SER A 29 13.03 -9.15 2.52
N ALA A 30 13.03 -10.27 1.81
CA ALA A 30 11.80 -11.02 1.50
C ALA A 30 11.02 -11.47 2.75
N GLN A 31 11.72 -11.76 3.84
CA GLN A 31 11.09 -12.08 5.14
C GLN A 31 10.25 -10.90 5.66
N GLN A 32 10.77 -9.68 5.54
CA GLN A 32 10.06 -8.48 5.96
C GLN A 32 8.87 -8.19 5.05
N GLY A 33 9.00 -8.46 3.74
CA GLY A 33 7.90 -8.51 2.78
C GLY A 33 6.77 -9.46 3.20
N ALA A 34 7.13 -10.70 3.54
CA ALA A 34 6.18 -11.73 3.96
C ALA A 34 5.47 -11.37 5.27
N ARG A 35 6.22 -10.87 6.26
CA ARG A 35 5.67 -10.38 7.54
C ARG A 35 4.65 -9.27 7.31
N CYS A 36 4.99 -8.33 6.43
CA CYS A 36 4.11 -7.22 6.10
C CYS A 36 2.80 -7.68 5.45
N LEU A 37 2.89 -8.53 4.41
CA LEU A 37 1.70 -9.10 3.76
C LEU A 37 0.83 -9.90 4.73
N LYS A 38 1.45 -10.68 5.62
CA LYS A 38 0.73 -11.41 6.68
C LYS A 38 -0.05 -10.44 7.59
N ASN A 39 0.56 -9.35 8.02
CA ASN A 39 -0.09 -8.35 8.86
C ASN A 39 -1.24 -7.63 8.12
N ILE A 40 -1.08 -7.34 6.83
CA ILE A 40 -2.13 -6.74 6.01
C ILE A 40 -3.33 -7.69 5.94
N CYS A 41 -3.10 -8.97 5.63
CA CYS A 41 -4.17 -9.96 5.51
C CYS A 41 -4.84 -10.27 6.86
N ALA A 42 -4.11 -10.16 7.97
CA ALA A 42 -4.63 -10.44 9.31
C ALA A 42 -5.49 -9.31 9.89
N SER A 43 -5.44 -8.11 9.31
CA SER A 43 -6.14 -6.94 9.84
C SER A 43 -7.36 -6.59 8.99
N ASP A 44 -8.53 -6.51 9.63
CA ASP A 44 -9.82 -6.13 9.01
C ASP A 44 -9.78 -4.74 8.34
N ARG A 45 -8.84 -3.90 8.80
CA ARG A 45 -8.56 -2.58 8.24
C ARG A 45 -8.27 -2.59 6.74
N TYR A 46 -7.68 -3.67 6.23
CA TYR A 46 -7.23 -3.75 4.85
C TYR A 46 -8.10 -4.71 4.06
N ASN A 47 -8.81 -4.19 3.07
CA ASN A 47 -9.50 -5.06 2.13
C ASN A 47 -8.47 -5.58 1.10
N THR A 48 -8.32 -6.89 1.04
CA THR A 48 -7.32 -7.55 0.19
C THR A 48 -7.93 -8.62 -0.70
N ILE A 49 -7.41 -8.72 -1.91
CA ILE A 49 -7.66 -9.84 -2.82
C ILE A 49 -6.40 -10.70 -2.80
N VAL A 50 -6.57 -11.97 -2.43
CA VAL A 50 -5.49 -12.96 -2.41
C VAL A 50 -5.69 -13.93 -3.56
N GLU A 51 -4.71 -14.00 -4.46
CA GLU A 51 -4.64 -15.02 -5.51
C GLU A 51 -3.60 -16.06 -5.11
N THR A 52 -4.02 -17.31 -4.92
CA THR A 52 -3.14 -18.38 -4.42
C THR A 52 -2.47 -19.17 -5.54
N TYR A 53 -3.00 -19.13 -6.76
CA TYR A 53 -2.50 -19.89 -7.91
C TYR A 53 -2.18 -18.96 -9.10
N PRO A 54 -1.05 -19.12 -9.81
CA PRO A 54 0.04 -20.11 -9.63
C PRO A 54 1.10 -19.71 -8.58
N VAL A 55 1.07 -18.47 -8.08
CA VAL A 55 1.96 -17.98 -7.01
C VAL A 55 1.13 -17.09 -6.09
N GLN A 56 1.29 -17.24 -4.77
CA GLN A 56 0.57 -16.41 -3.80
C GLN A 56 0.87 -14.92 -4.00
N LYS A 57 -0.15 -14.16 -4.34
CA LYS A 57 -0.11 -12.71 -4.54
C LYS A 57 -1.25 -12.05 -3.78
N VAL A 58 -0.97 -10.86 -3.27
CA VAL A 58 -1.93 -10.05 -2.52
C VAL A 58 -2.03 -8.69 -3.19
N LYS A 59 -3.26 -8.22 -3.36
CA LYS A 59 -3.56 -6.87 -3.82
C LYS A 59 -4.44 -6.18 -2.79
N VAL A 60 -4.08 -4.97 -2.39
CA VAL A 60 -4.91 -4.13 -1.51
C VAL A 60 -5.89 -3.35 -2.38
N THR A 61 -7.18 -3.41 -2.06
CA THR A 61 -8.25 -2.73 -2.81
C THR A 61 -8.86 -1.56 -2.03
N ALA A 62 -8.82 -1.63 -0.70
CA ALA A 62 -9.23 -0.54 0.17
C ALA A 62 -8.51 -0.58 1.50
N ILE A 63 -8.39 0.59 2.13
CA ILE A 63 -7.86 0.76 3.49
C ILE A 63 -8.92 1.56 4.27
N ASP A 64 -9.48 0.99 5.35
CA ASP A 64 -10.60 1.59 6.10
C ASP A 64 -11.79 1.99 5.21
N GLY A 65 -12.13 1.16 4.21
CA GLY A 65 -13.18 1.47 3.23
C GLY A 65 -12.81 2.53 2.18
N ARG A 66 -11.61 3.12 2.25
CA ARG A 66 -11.11 4.10 1.27
C ARG A 66 -10.41 3.38 0.12
N ARG A 67 -10.85 3.67 -1.11
CA ARG A 67 -10.28 3.12 -2.36
C ARG A 67 -9.19 4.02 -2.98
N VAL A 68 -8.97 5.18 -2.37
CA VAL A 68 -7.98 6.20 -2.75
C VAL A 68 -7.03 6.41 -1.58
N THR A 69 -5.76 6.65 -1.88
CA THR A 69 -4.71 6.83 -0.88
C THR A 69 -4.94 8.11 -0.06
N ILE A 70 -4.33 8.19 1.13
CA ILE A 70 -4.40 9.42 1.95
C ILE A 70 -3.83 10.61 1.16
N GLU A 71 -2.75 10.41 0.41
CA GLU A 71 -2.11 11.45 -0.40
C GLU A 71 -3.05 11.97 -1.51
N GLN A 72 -3.80 11.08 -2.16
CA GLN A 72 -4.82 11.46 -3.14
C GLN A 72 -5.97 12.19 -2.47
N LEU A 73 -6.45 11.72 -1.31
CA LEU A 73 -7.49 12.41 -0.55
C LEU A 73 -7.07 13.81 -0.11
N GLN A 74 -5.85 13.99 0.36
CA GLN A 74 -5.30 15.30 0.71
C GLN A 74 -5.22 16.21 -0.53
N THR A 75 -4.76 15.68 -1.66
CA THR A 75 -4.67 16.45 -2.91
C THR A 75 -6.05 16.83 -3.46
N THR A 76 -7.02 15.92 -3.42
CA THR A 76 -8.39 16.17 -3.90
C THR A 76 -9.18 17.07 -2.95
N ALA A 77 -9.05 16.91 -1.63
CA ALA A 77 -9.70 17.76 -0.64
C ALA A 77 -9.18 19.21 -0.71
N LEU A 78 -7.92 19.39 -1.11
CA LEU A 78 -7.35 20.72 -1.32
C LEU A 78 -7.81 21.37 -2.63
N LEU A 79 -8.49 20.65 -3.54
CA LEU A 79 -8.91 21.08 -4.90
C LEU A 79 -7.80 21.69 -5.79
N PHE A 80 -6.58 21.81 -5.25
CA PHE A 80 -5.41 22.43 -5.86
C PHE A 80 -4.17 21.68 -5.37
N LYS A 81 -3.21 21.48 -6.29
CA LYS A 81 -1.90 20.91 -5.98
C LYS A 81 -1.20 21.83 -4.97
N ARG A 82 -0.78 21.32 -3.80
CA ARG A 82 -0.12 22.13 -2.75
C ARG A 82 1.04 22.93 -3.38
N PRO A 83 0.96 24.27 -3.43
CA PRO A 83 2.01 25.07 -4.02
C PRO A 83 3.33 24.81 -3.32
N ARG A 84 4.41 24.61 -4.10
CA ARG A 84 5.76 24.33 -3.57
C ARG A 84 6.28 25.40 -2.60
N LEU A 85 5.66 26.59 -2.60
CA LEU A 85 5.91 27.69 -1.66
C LEU A 85 5.55 27.38 -0.19
N LEU A 86 4.71 26.38 0.07
CA LEU A 86 4.29 25.98 1.42
C LEU A 86 4.89 24.64 1.88
N ALA A 87 5.82 24.09 1.10
CA ALA A 87 6.70 23.01 1.54
C ALA A 87 7.91 23.70 2.20
N GLY A 88 7.86 23.84 3.52
CA GLY A 88 8.97 24.40 4.29
C GLY A 88 10.28 23.66 4.01
N ALA A 89 11.37 24.44 4.03
CA ALA A 89 12.76 24.01 3.83
C ALA A 89 13.17 22.83 4.72
#